data_AF-A0A955BKP2-F1
#
_entry.id   AF-A0A955BKP2-F1
#
_cell.length_a   1.000
_cell.length_b   1.000
_cell.length_c   1.000
_cell.angle_alpha   90.00
_cell.angle_beta   90.00
_cell.angle_gamma   90.00
#
_symmetry.space_group_name_H-M   'P 1'
#
loop_
_entity.id
_entity.type
_entity.pdbx_description
1 polymer ?
#
loop_
_entity_poly.entity_id
_entity_poly.type
_entity_poly.pdbx_seq_one_letter_code
_entity_poly.pdbx_strand_id
1 'polypeptide(L)'
;KMAIHAAMIDRMDREIGRIIAQLREMGALENTLIVFLSDNGASAEIMVRDDGHDPAAPPGSADSYLCLGPGWSTCANTPFRRHKTWVHEGGISTPLIAHWPLGIEARGELRTTPGHVIDLAPTIFAAAGIEKPAIWNDLPIPQSPGKSLTPSFARNETIPREALWWLHEDNRAIRQGDWKLVAAANEPWELYNLADDPAETNNLASLHHDRVQQLETQWSDYRDQFRELAHGQAK
;
A
#
# COMPACT_ATOMS: atom_id res chain seq x y z
N LYS A 1 21.56 4.04 13.34
CA LYS A 1 20.32 4.19 12.53
C LYS A 1 19.56 2.87 12.44
N MET A 2 20.02 1.86 11.69
CA MET A 2 19.28 0.59 11.55
C MET A 2 18.97 -0.12 12.89
N ALA A 3 19.93 -0.20 13.81
CA ALA A 3 19.68 -0.80 15.13
C ALA A 3 18.55 -0.09 15.92
N ILE A 4 18.45 1.23 15.82
CA ILE A 4 17.39 2.02 16.46
C ILE A 4 16.06 1.77 15.76
N HIS A 5 16.06 1.76 14.42
CA HIS A 5 14.86 1.43 13.64
C HIS A 5 14.34 0.02 13.95
N ALA A 6 15.23 -0.97 14.06
CA ALA A 6 14.87 -2.32 14.49
C ALA A 6 14.30 -2.34 15.92
N ALA A 7 14.85 -1.55 16.85
CA ALA A 7 14.29 -1.41 18.19
C ALA A 7 12.89 -0.76 18.19
N MET A 8 12.61 0.17 17.28
CA MET A 8 11.26 0.74 17.09
C MET A 8 10.28 -0.33 16.59
N ILE A 9 10.69 -1.16 15.62
CA ILE A 9 9.88 -2.27 15.11
C ILE A 9 9.61 -3.29 16.22
N ASP A 10 10.63 -3.71 16.98
CA ASP A 10 10.48 -4.61 18.13
C ASP A 10 9.49 -4.03 19.14
N ARG A 11 9.61 -2.73 19.46
CA ARG A 11 8.70 -2.12 20.41
C ARG A 11 7.25 -2.10 19.90
N MET A 12 7.05 -1.77 18.63
CA MET A 12 5.73 -1.81 17.99
C MET A 12 5.13 -3.22 18.05
N ASP A 13 5.90 -4.24 17.64
CA ASP A 13 5.47 -5.64 17.65
C ASP A 13 5.06 -6.12 19.05
N ARG A 14 5.83 -5.75 20.08
CA ARG A 14 5.50 -6.07 21.48
C ARG A 14 4.19 -5.45 21.95
N GLU A 15 3.91 -4.20 21.57
CA GLU A 15 2.63 -3.56 21.93
C GLU A 15 1.45 -4.15 21.14
N ILE A 16 1.66 -4.54 19.87
CA ILE A 16 0.67 -5.32 19.11
C ILE A 16 0.40 -6.67 19.81
N GLY A 17 1.44 -7.34 20.27
CA GLY A 17 1.35 -8.58 21.04
C GLY A 17 0.51 -8.46 22.31
N ARG A 18 0.55 -7.30 23.01
CA ARG A 18 -0.31 -7.03 24.17
C ARG A 18 -1.78 -6.92 23.79
N ILE A 19 -2.11 -6.30 22.66
CA ILE A 19 -3.50 -6.23 22.16
C ILE A 19 -3.99 -7.63 21.81
N ILE A 20 -3.17 -8.43 21.11
CA ILE A 20 -3.52 -9.81 20.75
C ILE A 20 -3.69 -10.69 22.00
N ALA A 21 -2.84 -10.52 23.03
CA ALA A 21 -2.98 -11.23 24.30
C ALA A 21 -4.31 -10.88 24.97
N GLN A 22 -4.70 -9.60 25.00
CA GLN A 22 -5.98 -9.17 25.56
C GLN A 22 -7.17 -9.77 24.79
N LEU A 23 -7.13 -9.82 23.46
CA LEU A 23 -8.15 -10.46 22.64
C LEU A 23 -8.29 -11.96 22.97
N ARG A 24 -7.18 -12.63 23.26
CA ARG A 24 -7.16 -14.04 23.68
C ARG A 24 -7.77 -14.22 25.07
N GLU A 25 -7.41 -13.39 26.04
CA GLU A 25 -7.97 -13.42 27.40
C GLU A 25 -9.48 -13.20 27.41
N MET A 26 -9.98 -12.34 26.51
CA MET A 26 -11.42 -12.10 26.33
C MET A 26 -12.15 -13.23 25.59
N GLY A 27 -11.43 -14.24 25.08
CA GLY A 27 -12.01 -15.27 24.20
C GLY A 27 -12.49 -14.73 22.84
N ALA A 28 -12.05 -13.53 22.44
CA ALA A 28 -12.50 -12.84 21.23
C ALA A 28 -11.58 -13.05 20.02
N LEU A 29 -10.35 -13.54 20.24
CA LEU A 29 -9.34 -13.67 19.17
C LEU A 29 -9.82 -14.50 17.97
N GLU A 30 -10.50 -15.62 18.23
CA GLU A 30 -10.94 -16.54 17.16
C GLU A 30 -11.89 -15.87 16.17
N ASN A 31 -12.73 -14.94 16.65
CA ASN A 31 -13.69 -14.19 15.83
C ASN A 31 -13.27 -12.73 15.57
N THR A 32 -11.99 -12.42 15.64
CA THR A 32 -11.46 -11.10 15.31
C THR A 32 -10.68 -11.15 14.01
N LEU A 33 -11.09 -10.35 13.03
CA LEU A 33 -10.27 -10.08 11.85
C LEU A 33 -9.20 -9.04 12.19
N ILE A 34 -7.94 -9.47 12.20
CA ILE A 34 -6.76 -8.63 12.37
C ILE A 34 -6.13 -8.42 11.00
N VAL A 35 -5.92 -7.16 10.63
CA VAL A 35 -5.19 -6.76 9.43
C VAL A 35 -4.02 -5.86 9.84
N PHE A 36 -2.80 -6.24 9.50
CA PHE A 36 -1.60 -5.45 9.71
C PHE A 36 -1.00 -5.08 8.36
N LEU A 37 -0.61 -3.82 8.18
CA LEU A 37 0.06 -3.33 6.97
C LEU A 37 0.95 -2.11 7.25
N SER A 38 1.93 -1.87 6.38
CA SER A 38 2.61 -0.57 6.29
C SER A 38 1.81 0.36 5.37
N ASP A 39 1.83 1.67 5.65
CA ASP A 39 1.10 2.69 4.91
C ASP A 39 1.78 3.06 3.57
N ASN A 40 3.11 2.91 3.50
CA ASN A 40 3.93 3.06 2.30
C ASN A 40 5.24 2.27 2.45
N GLY A 41 6.06 2.26 1.38
CA GLY A 41 7.40 1.70 1.41
C GLY A 41 8.37 2.48 2.31
N ALA A 42 9.57 1.98 2.53
CA ALA A 42 10.50 2.58 3.50
C ALA A 42 10.85 4.05 3.16
N SER A 43 11.02 4.89 4.17
CA SER A 43 11.38 6.30 3.98
C SER A 43 12.89 6.49 3.74
N ALA A 44 13.23 7.08 2.59
CA ALA A 44 14.59 7.51 2.27
C ALA A 44 14.89 8.95 2.69
N GLU A 45 13.93 9.63 3.33
CA GLU A 45 14.03 11.05 3.66
C GLU A 45 15.24 11.32 4.59
N ILE A 46 15.83 12.50 4.42
CA ILE A 46 16.82 13.06 5.32
C ILE A 46 16.27 14.42 5.75
N MET A 47 15.62 14.45 6.91
CA MET A 47 15.15 15.71 7.48
C MET A 47 16.32 16.36 8.23
N VAL A 48 16.67 17.58 7.81
CA VAL A 48 17.51 18.48 8.60
C VAL A 48 16.56 19.45 9.28
N ARG A 49 16.35 19.27 10.59
CA ARG A 49 15.56 20.20 11.40
C ARG A 49 16.53 21.06 12.19
N ASP A 50 16.50 22.37 11.93
CA ASP A 50 17.28 23.34 12.70
C ASP A 50 16.74 23.47 14.15
N ASP A 51 15.51 23.00 14.38
CA ASP A 51 14.85 22.93 15.68
C ASP A 51 14.76 21.48 16.21
N GLY A 52 15.26 21.25 17.42
CA GLY A 52 14.99 20.03 18.19
C GLY A 52 15.87 18.80 17.94
N HIS A 53 16.84 18.85 17.02
CA HIS A 53 17.91 17.85 16.96
C HIS A 53 19.16 18.36 17.66
N ASP A 54 19.52 17.76 18.80
CA ASP A 54 20.85 17.92 19.39
C ASP A 54 21.82 16.91 18.73
N PRO A 55 22.85 17.36 17.98
CA PRO A 55 23.82 16.47 17.37
C PRO A 55 24.72 15.75 18.38
N ALA A 56 24.81 16.26 19.62
CA ALA A 56 25.57 15.65 20.71
C ALA A 56 24.74 14.64 21.51
N ALA A 57 23.42 14.61 21.35
CA ALA A 57 22.56 13.68 22.07
C ALA A 57 22.76 12.23 21.61
N PRO A 58 22.57 11.24 22.50
CA PRO A 58 22.65 9.83 22.13
C PRO A 58 21.67 9.47 21.00
N PRO A 59 22.10 8.75 19.94
CA PRO A 59 21.22 8.32 18.87
C PRO A 59 20.00 7.52 19.37
N GLY A 60 18.80 7.96 19.00
CA GLY A 60 17.52 7.33 19.39
C GLY A 60 16.94 7.86 20.70
N SER A 61 17.61 8.79 21.37
CA SER A 61 17.04 9.54 22.50
C SER A 61 16.01 10.57 22.03
N ALA A 62 15.22 11.09 22.98
CA ALA A 62 14.20 12.11 22.72
C ALA A 62 14.75 13.39 22.07
N ASP A 63 16.01 13.73 22.35
CA ASP A 63 16.68 14.94 21.84
C ASP A 63 17.39 14.71 20.49
N SER A 64 17.33 13.48 19.94
CA SER A 64 17.93 13.12 18.65
C SER A 64 16.88 12.92 17.56
N TYR A 65 17.12 13.45 16.36
CA TYR A 65 16.17 13.40 15.24
C TYR A 65 16.81 12.78 13.99
N LEU A 66 17.02 11.47 14.02
CA LEU A 66 17.71 10.73 12.95
C LEU A 66 16.71 10.07 11.98
N CYS A 67 16.84 10.35 10.69
CA CYS A 67 16.12 9.62 9.65
C CYS A 67 16.87 8.36 9.19
N LEU A 68 16.11 7.34 8.74
CA LEU A 68 16.64 6.07 8.23
C LEU A 68 17.61 6.30 7.06
N GLY A 69 17.21 7.15 6.11
CA GLY A 69 17.98 7.57 4.94
C GLY A 69 18.00 6.55 3.79
N PRO A 70 18.51 6.94 2.61
CA PRO A 70 18.32 6.20 1.37
C PRO A 70 18.98 4.82 1.35
N GLY A 71 20.18 4.67 1.94
CA GLY A 71 20.89 3.38 1.97
C GLY A 71 20.11 2.30 2.74
N TRP A 72 19.64 2.64 3.93
CA TRP A 72 18.86 1.71 4.75
C TRP A 72 17.43 1.53 4.25
N SER A 73 16.84 2.57 3.64
CA SER A 73 15.55 2.45 2.95
C SER A 73 15.62 1.47 1.78
N THR A 74 16.68 1.50 0.98
CA THR A 74 16.92 0.54 -0.11
C THR A 74 17.03 -0.88 0.42
N CYS A 75 17.77 -1.08 1.52
CA CYS A 75 17.87 -2.38 2.17
C CYS A 75 16.49 -2.89 2.64
N ALA A 76 15.65 -2.03 3.21
CA ALA A 76 14.31 -2.38 3.67
C ALA A 76 13.33 -2.70 2.53
N ASN A 77 13.53 -2.08 1.37
CA ASN A 77 12.66 -2.27 0.19
C ASN A 77 13.12 -3.39 -0.74
N THR A 78 14.29 -3.99 -0.54
CA THR A 78 14.85 -4.97 -1.48
C THR A 78 13.85 -6.10 -1.78
N PRO A 79 13.56 -6.41 -3.07
CA PRO A 79 14.25 -5.96 -4.28
C PRO A 79 13.65 -4.73 -4.97
N PHE A 80 12.64 -4.09 -4.39
CA PHE A 80 11.81 -3.10 -5.05
C PHE A 80 12.49 -1.74 -5.24
N ARG A 81 12.14 -1.07 -6.35
CA ARG A 81 12.73 0.19 -6.79
C ARG A 81 12.14 1.40 -6.09
N ARG A 82 13.01 2.35 -5.71
CA ARG A 82 12.67 3.59 -4.99
C ARG A 82 12.00 3.32 -3.63
N HIS A 83 11.29 4.31 -3.10
CA HIS A 83 10.92 4.45 -1.69
C HIS A 83 9.55 5.11 -1.53
N LYS A 84 9.15 5.37 -0.28
CA LYS A 84 8.09 6.34 0.06
C LYS A 84 8.17 7.59 -0.82
N THR A 85 7.01 8.14 -1.19
CA THR A 85 6.77 9.26 -2.13
C THR A 85 6.60 8.83 -3.59
N TRP A 86 7.36 7.85 -4.05
CA TRP A 86 7.23 7.35 -5.43
C TRP A 86 6.14 6.28 -5.55
N VAL A 87 5.58 6.12 -6.74
CA VAL A 87 4.58 5.07 -7.05
C VAL A 87 5.19 3.84 -7.76
N HIS A 88 6.52 3.74 -7.69
CA HIS A 88 7.29 2.53 -8.01
C HIS A 88 7.07 1.47 -6.93
N GLU A 89 7.36 0.20 -7.20
CA GLU A 89 7.05 -0.89 -6.25
C GLU A 89 7.67 -0.65 -4.86
N GLY A 90 8.83 0.00 -4.76
CA GLY A 90 9.46 0.30 -3.47
C GLY A 90 8.76 1.41 -2.68
N GLY A 91 7.80 2.12 -3.27
CA GLY A 91 6.94 3.07 -2.55
C GLY A 91 5.55 2.55 -2.22
N ILE A 92 5.05 1.54 -2.96
CA ILE A 92 3.65 1.10 -2.88
C ILE A 92 3.45 -0.39 -2.57
N SER A 93 4.49 -1.22 -2.66
CA SER A 93 4.44 -2.63 -2.30
C SER A 93 4.76 -2.78 -0.81
N THR A 94 3.71 -2.87 0.00
CA THR A 94 3.81 -2.99 1.46
C THR A 94 3.37 -4.37 1.93
N PRO A 95 3.93 -4.87 3.06
CA PRO A 95 3.45 -6.12 3.63
C PRO A 95 2.00 -5.94 4.10
N LEU A 96 1.19 -6.98 3.91
CA LEU A 96 -0.13 -7.11 4.51
C LEU A 96 -0.26 -8.51 5.13
N ILE A 97 -0.67 -8.56 6.39
CA ILE A 97 -0.99 -9.79 7.11
C ILE A 97 -2.46 -9.75 7.49
N ALA A 98 -3.21 -10.80 7.16
CA ALA A 98 -4.58 -11.00 7.60
C ALA A 98 -4.66 -12.25 8.50
N HIS A 99 -5.28 -12.11 9.67
CA HIS A 99 -5.48 -13.19 10.62
C HIS A 99 -6.91 -13.16 11.15
N TRP A 100 -7.66 -14.23 10.93
CA TRP A 100 -9.02 -14.41 11.44
C TRP A 100 -9.35 -15.91 11.53
N PRO A 101 -9.14 -16.54 12.70
CA PRO A 101 -9.18 -18.00 12.79
C PRO A 101 -10.50 -18.64 12.36
N LEU A 102 -11.64 -18.01 12.66
CA LEU A 102 -12.96 -18.51 12.24
C LEU A 102 -13.32 -18.18 10.78
N GLY A 103 -12.78 -17.10 10.21
CA GLY A 103 -13.14 -16.65 8.86
C GLY A 103 -12.12 -16.97 7.76
N ILE A 104 -10.92 -17.44 8.14
CA ILE A 104 -9.86 -17.86 7.23
C ILE A 104 -9.48 -19.27 7.66
N GLU A 105 -9.51 -20.26 6.75
CA GLU A 105 -9.09 -21.63 7.06
C GLU A 105 -7.57 -21.82 6.94
N ALA A 106 -6.95 -21.11 5.99
CA ALA A 106 -5.51 -21.14 5.74
C ALA A 106 -4.68 -20.74 6.98
N ARG A 107 -3.50 -21.33 7.16
CA ARG A 107 -2.61 -21.06 8.29
C ARG A 107 -1.17 -20.86 7.80
N GLY A 108 -0.71 -19.61 7.85
CA GLY A 108 0.66 -19.24 7.45
C GLY A 108 0.92 -19.35 5.95
N GLU A 109 -0.11 -19.31 5.12
CA GLU A 109 0.03 -19.38 3.67
C GLU A 109 0.22 -18.01 3.03
N LEU A 110 1.01 -17.97 1.95
CA LEU A 110 1.22 -16.77 1.15
C LEU A 110 0.08 -16.57 0.15
N ARG A 111 -0.27 -15.31 -0.11
CA ARG A 111 -1.11 -14.88 -1.22
C ARG A 111 -0.31 -13.93 -2.10
N THR A 112 -0.39 -14.13 -3.41
CA THR A 112 0.26 -13.30 -4.43
C THR A 112 -0.76 -12.45 -5.19
N THR A 113 -2.04 -12.54 -4.83
CA THR A 113 -3.11 -11.68 -5.32
C THR A 113 -2.77 -10.21 -5.10
N PRO A 114 -2.74 -9.37 -6.15
CA PRO A 114 -2.59 -7.94 -5.97
C PRO A 114 -3.75 -7.35 -5.14
N GLY A 115 -3.40 -6.70 -4.04
CA GLY A 115 -4.32 -5.94 -3.19
C GLY A 115 -3.96 -4.46 -3.17
N HIS A 116 -4.91 -3.62 -2.78
CA HIS A 116 -4.69 -2.19 -2.58
C HIS A 116 -5.46 -1.70 -1.35
N VAL A 117 -5.00 -0.64 -0.69
CA VAL A 117 -5.64 -0.14 0.55
C VAL A 117 -7.13 0.19 0.38
N ILE A 118 -7.55 0.56 -0.83
CA ILE A 118 -8.96 0.78 -1.20
C ILE A 118 -9.84 -0.45 -1.05
N ASP A 119 -9.25 -1.65 -1.00
CA ASP A 119 -9.92 -2.93 -0.85
C ASP A 119 -10.29 -3.22 0.61
N LEU A 120 -9.70 -2.52 1.59
CA LEU A 120 -9.95 -2.78 3.01
C LEU A 120 -11.41 -2.49 3.39
N ALA A 121 -11.96 -1.35 2.96
CA ALA A 121 -13.35 -1.00 3.26
C ALA A 121 -14.36 -2.05 2.76
N PRO A 122 -14.37 -2.45 1.46
CA PRO A 122 -15.26 -3.52 1.01
C PRO A 122 -14.98 -4.88 1.66
N THR A 123 -13.73 -5.17 2.04
CA THR A 123 -13.39 -6.39 2.80
C THR A 123 -14.02 -6.39 4.19
N ILE A 124 -13.98 -5.25 4.90
CA ILE A 124 -14.59 -5.09 6.22
C ILE A 124 -16.11 -5.23 6.13
N PHE A 125 -16.74 -4.58 5.15
CA PHE A 125 -18.18 -4.74 4.92
C PHE A 125 -18.56 -6.20 4.66
N ALA A 126 -17.83 -6.90 3.78
CA ALA A 126 -18.07 -8.31 3.49
C ALA A 126 -17.85 -9.21 4.72
N ALA A 127 -16.78 -8.98 5.49
CA ALA A 127 -16.50 -9.75 6.72
C ALA A 127 -17.56 -9.52 7.81
N ALA A 128 -18.13 -8.32 7.89
CA ALA A 128 -19.20 -7.99 8.82
C ALA A 128 -20.60 -8.44 8.35
N GLY A 129 -20.74 -8.93 7.11
CA GLY A 129 -22.04 -9.24 6.52
C GLY A 129 -22.91 -8.00 6.30
N ILE A 130 -22.28 -6.84 6.06
CA ILE A 130 -22.94 -5.54 5.90
C ILE A 130 -22.87 -5.11 4.44
N GLU A 131 -23.98 -4.66 3.87
CA GLU A 131 -23.97 -3.97 2.58
C GLU A 131 -23.52 -2.53 2.76
N LYS A 132 -22.64 -2.05 1.86
CA LYS A 132 -22.22 -0.64 1.87
C LYS A 132 -23.45 0.25 1.63
N PRO A 133 -23.72 1.25 2.49
CA PRO A 133 -24.82 2.17 2.26
C PRO A 133 -24.62 2.96 0.95
N ALA A 134 -25.74 3.22 0.26
CA ALA A 134 -25.76 4.09 -0.92
C ALA A 134 -25.82 5.58 -0.54
N ILE A 135 -26.35 5.89 0.64
CA ILE A 135 -26.57 7.26 1.15
C ILE A 135 -26.08 7.32 2.60
N TRP A 136 -25.40 8.41 2.97
CA TRP A 136 -25.01 8.72 4.34
C TRP A 136 -25.26 10.20 4.62
N ASN A 137 -25.98 10.52 5.69
CA ASN A 137 -26.39 11.90 6.01
C ASN A 137 -27.01 12.63 4.81
N ASP A 138 -27.96 11.98 4.13
CA ASP A 138 -28.66 12.47 2.93
C ASP A 138 -27.76 12.75 1.70
N LEU A 139 -26.48 12.36 1.75
CA LEU A 139 -25.54 12.49 0.64
C LEU A 139 -25.24 11.13 -0.02
N PRO A 140 -25.17 11.06 -1.37
CA PRO A 140 -24.80 9.83 -2.05
C PRO A 140 -23.34 9.47 -1.77
N ILE A 141 -23.10 8.21 -1.41
CA ILE A 141 -21.74 7.71 -1.20
C ILE A 141 -21.18 7.22 -2.53
N PRO A 142 -19.98 7.64 -2.94
CA PRO A 142 -19.35 7.14 -4.15
C PRO A 142 -19.24 5.61 -4.16
N GLN A 143 -19.22 5.03 -5.37
CA GLN A 143 -18.92 3.61 -5.53
C GLN A 143 -17.55 3.29 -4.90
N SER A 144 -17.43 2.13 -4.24
CA SER A 144 -16.13 1.69 -3.73
C SER A 144 -15.14 1.54 -4.89
N PRO A 145 -13.97 2.22 -4.84
CA PRO A 145 -12.95 2.02 -5.86
C PRO A 145 -12.26 0.65 -5.73
N GLY A 146 -12.30 0.05 -4.54
CA GLY A 146 -11.76 -1.29 -4.27
C GLY A 146 -12.76 -2.43 -4.39
N LYS A 147 -12.25 -3.64 -4.27
CA LYS A 147 -12.98 -4.91 -4.24
C LYS A 147 -12.68 -5.65 -2.93
N SER A 148 -13.62 -6.45 -2.43
CA SER A 148 -13.36 -7.27 -1.24
C SER A 148 -12.21 -8.24 -1.49
N LEU A 149 -11.28 -8.35 -0.53
CA LEU A 149 -10.23 -9.36 -0.48
C LEU A 149 -10.71 -10.69 0.12
N THR A 150 -11.93 -10.78 0.65
CA THR A 150 -12.43 -12.02 1.26
C THR A 150 -12.32 -13.28 0.37
N PRO A 151 -12.46 -13.23 -0.98
CA PRO A 151 -12.23 -14.40 -1.81
C PRO A 151 -10.79 -14.94 -1.72
N SER A 152 -9.80 -14.05 -1.57
CA SER A 152 -8.38 -14.45 -1.47
C SER A 152 -8.03 -15.13 -0.15
N PHE A 153 -8.90 -15.05 0.86
CA PHE A 153 -8.72 -15.77 2.12
C PHE A 153 -8.80 -17.29 1.89
N ALA A 154 -9.73 -17.73 1.05
CA ALA A 154 -9.95 -19.14 0.75
C ALA A 154 -8.93 -19.69 -0.25
N ARG A 155 -8.53 -18.90 -1.26
CA ARG A 155 -7.67 -19.36 -2.36
C ARG A 155 -6.71 -18.27 -2.83
N ASN A 156 -5.53 -18.66 -3.31
CA ASN A 156 -4.64 -17.74 -4.01
C ASN A 156 -5.16 -17.49 -5.42
N GLU A 157 -6.07 -16.54 -5.57
CA GLU A 157 -6.71 -16.20 -6.86
C GLU A 157 -6.67 -14.71 -7.14
N THR A 158 -6.66 -14.34 -8.42
CA THR A 158 -6.73 -12.93 -8.82
C THR A 158 -8.14 -12.40 -8.62
N ILE A 159 -8.26 -11.30 -7.89
CA ILE A 159 -9.54 -10.59 -7.73
C ILE A 159 -9.77 -9.76 -9.00
N PRO A 160 -10.81 -10.07 -9.81
CA PRO A 160 -11.04 -9.40 -11.08
C PRO A 160 -11.27 -7.89 -10.88
N ARG A 161 -10.45 -7.10 -11.56
CA ARG A 161 -10.55 -5.64 -11.64
C ARG A 161 -9.92 -5.16 -12.94
N GLU A 162 -10.35 -4.01 -13.41
CA GLU A 162 -9.86 -3.45 -14.68
C GLU A 162 -8.42 -2.96 -14.58
N ALA A 163 -8.12 -2.21 -13.51
CA ALA A 163 -6.79 -1.75 -13.17
C ALA A 163 -6.70 -1.29 -11.70
N LEU A 164 -5.48 -1.10 -11.23
CA LEU A 164 -5.15 -0.24 -10.09
C LEU A 164 -4.39 0.98 -10.61
N TRP A 165 -4.56 2.15 -9.99
CA TRP A 165 -3.88 3.37 -10.42
C TRP A 165 -3.43 4.23 -9.24
N TRP A 166 -2.41 5.05 -9.48
CA TRP A 166 -1.77 5.91 -8.48
C TRP A 166 -1.45 7.27 -9.08
N LEU A 167 -1.58 8.30 -8.23
CA LEU A 167 -1.09 9.65 -8.45
C LEU A 167 -0.69 10.23 -7.08
N HIS A 168 0.59 10.55 -6.91
CA HIS A 168 1.13 11.17 -5.70
C HIS A 168 2.27 12.11 -6.06
N GLU A 169 2.10 13.42 -5.81
CA GLU A 169 3.10 14.45 -6.14
C GLU A 169 3.63 14.32 -7.58
N ASP A 170 2.71 14.23 -8.56
CA ASP A 170 2.98 14.01 -10.00
C ASP A 170 3.70 12.70 -10.37
N ASN A 171 4.09 11.87 -9.40
CA ASN A 171 4.42 10.47 -9.64
C ASN A 171 3.13 9.70 -9.96
N ARG A 172 3.14 8.94 -11.05
CA ARG A 172 1.94 8.36 -11.65
C ARG A 172 2.16 6.92 -12.06
N ALA A 173 1.17 6.07 -11.83
CA ALA A 173 1.20 4.67 -12.26
C ALA A 173 -0.18 4.11 -12.54
N ILE A 174 -0.25 3.10 -13.40
CA ILE A 174 -1.41 2.22 -13.60
C ILE A 174 -0.93 0.78 -13.76
N ARG A 175 -1.64 -0.17 -13.17
CA ARG A 175 -1.38 -1.61 -13.26
C ARG A 175 -2.62 -2.33 -13.77
N GLN A 176 -2.47 -3.05 -14.87
CA GLN A 176 -3.47 -3.96 -15.42
C GLN A 176 -2.88 -5.37 -15.51
N GLY A 177 -3.36 -6.27 -14.65
CA GLY A 177 -2.74 -7.59 -14.47
C GLY A 177 -1.28 -7.42 -14.03
N ASP A 178 -0.37 -8.01 -14.79
CA ASP A 178 1.07 -7.92 -14.52
C ASP A 178 1.74 -6.72 -15.20
N TRP A 179 1.06 -6.03 -16.11
CA TRP A 179 1.61 -4.85 -16.77
C TRP A 179 1.44 -3.62 -15.89
N LYS A 180 2.55 -2.90 -15.67
CA LYS A 180 2.55 -1.62 -14.96
C LYS A 180 3.20 -0.54 -15.82
N LEU A 181 2.46 0.56 -16.02
CA LEU A 181 3.00 1.80 -16.56
C LEU A 181 3.29 2.73 -15.38
N VAL A 182 4.49 3.30 -15.28
CA VAL A 182 4.90 4.13 -14.16
C VAL A 182 5.85 5.25 -14.60
N ALA A 183 5.78 6.39 -13.92
CA ALA A 183 6.71 7.48 -14.10
C ALA A 183 6.86 8.28 -12.80
N ALA A 184 8.07 8.76 -12.53
CA ALA A 184 8.23 9.79 -11.53
C ALA A 184 7.75 11.16 -12.05
N ALA A 185 7.61 12.12 -11.14
CA ALA A 185 7.30 13.49 -11.50
C ALA A 185 8.28 14.02 -12.57
N ASN A 186 7.75 14.62 -13.64
CA ASN A 186 8.50 15.17 -14.76
C ASN A 186 9.38 14.17 -15.55
N GLU A 187 9.23 12.86 -15.32
CA GLU A 187 9.91 11.81 -16.08
C GLU A 187 8.96 11.18 -17.13
N PRO A 188 9.52 10.65 -18.25
CA PRO A 188 8.73 9.92 -19.24
C PRO A 188 8.15 8.64 -18.65
N TRP A 189 7.13 8.10 -19.32
CA TRP A 189 6.55 6.80 -18.96
C TRP A 189 7.51 5.64 -19.19
N GLU A 190 7.52 4.72 -18.24
CA GLU A 190 8.21 3.44 -18.30
C GLU A 190 7.19 2.30 -18.17
N LEU A 191 7.43 1.20 -18.86
CA LEU A 191 6.54 0.04 -18.87
C LEU A 191 7.27 -1.20 -18.36
N TYR A 192 6.65 -1.94 -17.46
CA TYR A 192 7.19 -3.17 -16.88
C TYR A 192 6.15 -4.29 -16.88
N ASN A 193 6.63 -5.54 -16.94
CA ASN A 193 5.84 -6.73 -16.62
C ASN A 193 6.31 -7.25 -15.24
N LEU A 194 5.47 -7.08 -14.23
CA LEU A 194 5.80 -7.39 -12.84
C LEU A 194 5.84 -8.89 -12.52
N ALA A 195 5.31 -9.75 -13.40
CA ALA A 195 5.47 -11.20 -13.25
C ALA A 195 6.94 -11.62 -13.46
N ASP A 196 7.63 -10.95 -14.38
CA ASP A 196 9.01 -11.25 -14.76
C ASP A 196 10.02 -10.30 -14.09
N ASP A 197 9.62 -9.05 -13.85
CA ASP A 197 10.46 -7.97 -13.34
C ASP A 197 9.75 -7.17 -12.23
N PRO A 198 9.57 -7.77 -11.03
CA PRO A 198 8.95 -7.08 -9.90
C PRO A 198 9.77 -5.89 -9.39
N ALA A 199 11.04 -5.78 -9.79
CA ALA A 199 11.95 -4.71 -9.40
C ALA A 199 11.96 -3.53 -10.39
N GLU A 200 11.16 -3.56 -11.46
CA GLU A 200 11.03 -2.47 -12.43
C GLU A 200 12.39 -2.05 -13.03
N THR A 201 13.18 -3.02 -13.47
CA THR A 201 14.56 -2.86 -13.95
C THR A 201 14.69 -2.78 -15.46
N ASN A 202 13.81 -3.45 -16.21
CA ASN A 202 13.86 -3.53 -17.67
C ASN A 202 12.68 -2.78 -18.30
N ASN A 203 12.93 -1.53 -18.70
CA ASN A 203 11.88 -0.70 -19.30
C ASN A 203 11.53 -1.18 -20.72
N LEU A 204 10.28 -1.61 -20.89
CA LEU A 204 9.71 -2.18 -22.11
C LEU A 204 8.97 -1.15 -22.99
N ALA A 205 8.94 0.13 -22.60
CA ALA A 205 8.12 1.14 -23.27
C ALA A 205 8.45 1.32 -24.77
N SER A 206 9.72 1.18 -25.16
CA SER A 206 10.15 1.26 -26.56
C SER A 206 9.80 0.04 -27.40
N LEU A 207 9.43 -1.08 -26.77
CA LEU A 207 9.07 -2.33 -27.45
C LEU A 207 7.54 -2.50 -27.56
N HIS A 208 6.78 -1.82 -26.69
CA HIS A 208 5.32 -1.98 -26.57
C HIS A 208 4.59 -0.63 -26.58
N HIS A 209 4.79 0.16 -27.62
CA HIS A 209 4.19 1.49 -27.76
C HIS A 209 2.65 1.50 -27.63
N ASP A 210 1.96 0.54 -28.26
CA ASP A 210 0.51 0.44 -28.19
C ASP A 210 0.02 0.20 -26.75
N ARG A 211 0.78 -0.58 -25.98
CA ARG A 211 0.48 -0.86 -24.56
C ARG A 211 0.70 0.38 -23.69
N VAL A 212 1.75 1.15 -23.96
CA VAL A 212 2.00 2.43 -23.29
C VAL A 212 0.83 3.38 -23.54
N GLN A 213 0.44 3.59 -24.81
CA GLN A 213 -0.65 4.50 -25.16
C GLN A 213 -1.99 4.07 -24.54
N GLN A 214 -2.29 2.77 -24.55
CA GLN A 214 -3.48 2.22 -23.93
C GLN A 214 -3.53 2.53 -22.41
N LEU A 215 -2.45 2.22 -21.70
CA LEU A 215 -2.39 2.40 -20.23
C LEU A 215 -2.36 3.88 -19.85
N GLU A 216 -1.67 4.73 -20.60
CA GLU A 216 -1.65 6.18 -20.38
C GLU A 216 -3.04 6.81 -20.56
N THR A 217 -3.78 6.36 -21.58
CA THR A 217 -5.16 6.80 -21.82
C THR A 217 -6.04 6.39 -20.65
N GLN A 218 -6.00 5.12 -20.25
CA GLN A 218 -6.77 4.60 -19.12
C GLN A 218 -6.41 5.30 -17.80
N TRP A 219 -5.14 5.61 -17.56
CA TRP A 219 -4.71 6.37 -16.38
C TRP A 219 -5.30 7.79 -16.38
N SER A 220 -5.30 8.45 -17.54
CA SER A 220 -5.86 9.79 -17.69
C SER A 220 -7.37 9.80 -17.43
N ASP A 221 -8.08 8.77 -17.91
CA ASP A 221 -9.51 8.59 -17.66
C ASP A 221 -9.81 8.43 -16.16
N TYR A 222 -9.05 7.57 -15.45
CA TYR A 222 -9.22 7.42 -13.99
C TYR A 222 -8.95 8.73 -13.24
N ARG A 223 -7.90 9.46 -13.61
CA ARG A 223 -7.56 10.75 -13.01
C ARG A 223 -8.71 11.75 -13.18
N ASP A 224 -9.24 11.86 -14.39
CA ASP A 224 -10.27 12.84 -14.72
C ASP A 224 -11.62 12.48 -14.07
N GLN A 225 -11.99 11.21 -14.05
CA GLN A 225 -13.14 10.71 -13.28
C GLN A 225 -13.01 11.00 -11.78
N PHE A 226 -11.81 10.79 -11.22
CA PHE A 226 -11.59 11.05 -9.79
C PHE A 226 -11.65 12.55 -9.46
N ARG A 227 -11.11 13.41 -10.34
CA ARG A 227 -11.25 14.87 -10.22
C ARG A 227 -12.70 15.30 -10.32
N GLU A 228 -13.45 14.76 -11.28
CA GLU A 228 -14.88 15.05 -11.43
C GLU A 228 -15.65 14.61 -10.18
N LEU A 229 -15.37 13.43 -9.62
CA LEU A 229 -15.99 12.98 -8.38
C LEU A 229 -15.68 13.91 -7.20
N ALA A 230 -14.41 14.33 -7.06
CA ALA A 230 -13.97 15.19 -5.95
C ALA A 230 -14.53 16.63 -6.05
N HIS A 231 -14.71 17.15 -7.26
CA HIS A 231 -15.22 18.50 -7.49
C HIS A 231 -16.75 18.56 -7.71
N GLY A 232 -17.34 17.45 -8.17
CA GLY A 232 -18.74 17.35 -8.61
C GLY A 232 -19.75 17.11 -7.50
N GLN A 233 -19.32 16.96 -6.24
CA GLN A 233 -20.20 16.93 -5.06
C GLN A 233 -20.39 18.30 -4.39
N ALA A 234 -19.81 19.39 -4.94
CA ALA A 234 -20.08 20.75 -4.49
C ALA A 234 -21.24 21.37 -5.31
N LYS A 235 -22.48 20.99 -5.00
CA LYS A 235 -23.69 21.79 -5.25
C LYS A 235 -24.71 21.58 -4.14
#